data_AF-A0A956DFI2-F1
#
_entry.id   AF-A0A956DFI2-F1
#
_cell.length_a   1.000
_cell.length_b   1.000
_cell.length_c   1.000
_cell.angle_alpha   90.00
_cell.angle_beta   90.00
_cell.angle_gamma   90.00
#
_symmetry.space_group_name_H-M   'P 1'
#
loop_
_entity.id
_entity.type
_entity.pdbx_description
1 polymer ?
#
loop_
_entity_poly.entity_id
_entity_poly.type
_entity_poly.pdbx_seq_one_letter_code
_entity_poly.pdbx_strand_id
1 'polypeptide(L)'
;AEAEQRHFDAVAASLPTETREALAALPEGCFGDAEVDALFAELVTQGEANELAALAVGLRIEEMDLADLAHHEAALDPDVVAHLARGSRNHLRAFFRQHEARGGSYVAQHLAQDELEAIARSEHERGRGGQGGGRGHGQGHGQGHGQGRGRGGHGGGHECSAGD
;
A
#
# COMPACT_ATOMS: atom_id res chain seq x y z
N ALA A 1 -6.91 -2.63 1.70
CA ALA A 1 -7.75 -1.45 1.43
C ALA A 1 -7.75 -0.47 2.60
N GLU A 2 -8.31 -0.79 3.78
CA GLU A 2 -8.40 0.21 4.88
C GLU A 2 -7.04 0.73 5.39
N ALA A 3 -5.99 -0.08 5.35
CA ALA A 3 -4.64 0.35 5.73
C ALA A 3 -4.03 1.32 4.69
N GLU A 4 -4.15 0.99 3.41
CA GLU A 4 -3.80 1.89 2.31
C GLU A 4 -4.61 3.18 2.31
N GLN A 5 -5.89 3.15 2.68
CA GLN A 5 -6.67 4.37 2.78
C GLN A 5 -6.08 5.32 3.84
N ARG A 6 -5.69 4.79 5.01
CA ARG A 6 -5.02 5.60 6.03
C ARG A 6 -3.64 6.10 5.58
N HIS A 7 -2.94 5.30 4.77
CA HIS A 7 -1.67 5.70 4.16
C HIS A 7 -1.87 6.88 3.20
N PHE A 8 -2.82 6.73 2.27
CA PHE A 8 -3.22 7.79 1.35
C PHE A 8 -3.72 9.04 2.08
N ASP A 9 -4.55 8.90 3.12
CA ASP A 9 -5.03 10.03 3.92
C ASP A 9 -3.88 10.78 4.60
N ALA A 10 -2.83 10.07 5.03
CA ALA A 10 -1.64 10.67 5.62
C ALA A 10 -0.80 11.45 4.59
N VAL A 11 -0.68 10.92 3.36
CA VAL A 11 -0.05 11.66 2.24
C VAL A 11 -0.89 12.88 1.87
N ALA A 12 -2.21 12.70 1.69
CA ALA A 12 -3.13 13.77 1.33
C ALA A 12 -3.07 14.91 2.34
N ALA A 13 -2.99 14.62 3.64
CA ALA A 13 -2.87 15.65 4.69
C ALA A 13 -1.64 16.56 4.53
N SER A 14 -0.60 16.12 3.83
CA SER A 14 0.59 16.93 3.51
C SER A 14 0.47 17.76 2.24
N LEU A 15 -0.56 17.51 1.41
CA LEU A 15 -0.76 18.19 0.13
C LEU A 15 -1.56 19.49 0.29
N PRO A 16 -1.28 20.52 -0.55
CA PRO A 16 -2.12 21.70 -0.65
C PRO A 16 -3.58 21.33 -0.95
N THR A 17 -4.52 22.15 -0.46
CA THR A 17 -5.96 21.88 -0.61
C THR A 17 -6.36 21.77 -2.07
N GLU A 18 -5.84 22.66 -2.91
CA GLU A 18 -6.05 22.67 -4.35
C GLU A 18 -5.58 21.38 -5.01
N THR A 19 -4.46 20.81 -4.56
CA THR A 19 -3.95 19.53 -5.08
C THR A 19 -4.85 18.37 -4.68
N ARG A 20 -5.29 18.35 -3.41
CA ARG A 20 -6.24 17.32 -2.94
C ARG A 20 -7.57 17.38 -3.68
N GLU A 21 -8.10 18.57 -3.89
CA GLU A 21 -9.36 18.78 -4.61
C GLU A 21 -9.23 18.36 -6.09
N ALA A 22 -8.10 18.68 -6.73
CA ALA A 22 -7.82 18.24 -8.09
C ALA A 22 -7.75 16.71 -8.20
N LEU A 23 -7.01 16.06 -7.30
CA LEU A 23 -6.90 14.59 -7.26
C LEU A 23 -8.26 13.92 -6.95
N ALA A 24 -9.05 14.49 -6.04
CA ALA A 24 -10.37 13.95 -5.68
C ALA A 24 -11.41 14.10 -6.80
N ALA A 25 -11.19 14.99 -7.77
CA ALA A 25 -12.04 15.17 -8.93
C ALA A 25 -11.72 14.18 -10.07
N LEU A 26 -10.59 13.47 -10.00
CA LEU A 26 -10.22 12.47 -11.00
C LEU A 26 -11.05 11.19 -10.81
N PRO A 27 -11.41 10.50 -11.91
CA PRO A 27 -12.00 9.17 -11.83
C PRO A 27 -11.06 8.18 -11.12
N GLU A 28 -11.62 7.12 -10.52
CA GLU A 28 -10.82 6.05 -9.95
C GLU A 28 -9.86 5.46 -11.00
N GLY A 29 -8.60 5.24 -10.61
CA GLY A 29 -7.54 4.79 -11.52
C GLY A 29 -6.94 5.87 -12.41
N CYS A 30 -7.37 7.13 -12.29
CA CYS A 30 -6.78 8.29 -12.96
C CYS A 30 -6.01 9.15 -11.95
N PHE A 31 -4.76 9.52 -12.28
CA PHE A 31 -3.85 10.23 -11.39
C PHE A 31 -3.43 11.60 -11.93
N GLY A 32 -3.82 11.94 -13.16
CA GLY A 32 -3.52 13.24 -13.78
C GLY A 32 -2.05 13.37 -14.19
N ASP A 33 -1.30 12.27 -14.13
CA ASP A 33 0.06 12.13 -14.59
C ASP A 33 0.17 10.87 -15.44
N ALA A 34 0.64 11.03 -16.68
CA ALA A 34 0.65 9.95 -17.67
C ALA A 34 1.60 8.80 -17.30
N GLU A 35 2.67 9.07 -16.54
CA GLU A 35 3.59 8.04 -16.09
C GLU A 35 2.94 7.22 -14.97
N VAL A 36 2.25 7.88 -14.02
CA VAL A 36 1.52 7.22 -12.94
C VAL A 36 0.32 6.42 -13.47
N ASP A 37 -0.43 6.96 -14.44
CA ASP A 37 -1.54 6.26 -15.08
C ASP A 37 -1.07 4.99 -15.79
N ALA A 38 0.06 5.07 -16.52
CA ALA A 38 0.65 3.91 -17.20
C ALA A 38 1.15 2.86 -16.18
N LEU A 39 1.81 3.30 -15.12
CA LEU A 39 2.28 2.43 -14.04
C LEU A 39 1.10 1.73 -13.35
N PHE A 40 0.01 2.45 -13.06
CA PHE A 40 -1.20 1.86 -12.48
C PHE A 40 -1.78 0.77 -13.39
N ALA A 41 -1.95 1.06 -14.68
CA ALA A 41 -2.46 0.08 -15.64
C ALA A 41 -1.56 -1.16 -15.74
N GLU A 42 -0.23 -0.98 -15.71
CA GLU A 42 0.74 -2.08 -15.67
C GLU A 42 0.56 -2.94 -14.40
N LEU A 43 0.53 -2.31 -13.22
CA LEU A 43 0.43 -2.99 -11.93
C LEU A 43 -0.90 -3.73 -11.77
N VAL A 44 -2.01 -3.14 -12.22
CA VAL A 44 -3.32 -3.81 -12.25
C VAL A 44 -3.26 -5.05 -13.15
N THR A 45 -2.77 -4.90 -14.37
CA THR A 45 -2.65 -6.01 -15.32
C THR A 45 -1.80 -7.15 -14.76
N GLN A 46 -0.68 -6.83 -14.10
CA GLN A 46 0.17 -7.81 -13.43
C GLN A 46 -0.55 -8.50 -12.27
N GLY A 47 -1.24 -7.73 -11.42
CA GLY A 47 -1.94 -8.25 -10.25
C GLY A 47 -3.13 -9.14 -10.59
N GLU A 48 -3.80 -8.90 -11.71
CA GLU A 48 -4.93 -9.71 -12.17
C GLU A 48 -4.53 -11.14 -12.62
N ALA A 49 -3.24 -11.40 -12.86
CA ALA A 49 -2.78 -12.69 -13.35
C ALA A 49 -3.06 -13.84 -12.37
N ASN A 50 -2.80 -13.64 -11.07
CA ASN A 50 -3.11 -14.59 -9.99
C ASN A 50 -2.79 -13.97 -8.61
N GLU A 51 -3.16 -14.68 -7.54
CA GLU A 51 -2.95 -14.22 -6.16
C GLU A 51 -1.48 -13.95 -5.81
N LEU A 52 -0.52 -14.78 -6.30
CA LEU A 52 0.90 -14.53 -6.05
C LEU A 52 1.38 -13.26 -6.78
N ALA A 53 0.92 -13.04 -8.01
CA ALA A 53 1.23 -11.83 -8.77
C ALA A 53 0.65 -10.57 -8.10
N ALA A 54 -0.58 -10.63 -7.57
CA ALA A 54 -1.16 -9.54 -6.80
C ALA A 54 -0.34 -9.21 -5.53
N LEU A 55 0.12 -10.22 -4.82
CA LEU A 55 0.99 -10.04 -3.64
C LEU A 55 2.36 -9.47 -4.03
N ALA A 56 2.92 -9.87 -5.18
CA ALA A 56 4.18 -9.35 -5.71
C ALA A 56 4.05 -7.88 -6.16
N VAL A 57 2.90 -7.49 -6.73
CA VAL A 57 2.58 -6.09 -7.02
C VAL A 57 2.50 -5.27 -5.73
N GLY A 58 1.84 -5.81 -4.69
CA GLY A 58 1.82 -5.18 -3.36
C GLY A 58 3.24 -4.96 -2.82
N LEU A 59 4.12 -5.96 -2.89
CA LEU A 59 5.53 -5.81 -2.51
C LEU A 59 6.23 -4.71 -3.30
N ARG A 60 6.04 -4.67 -4.63
CA ARG A 60 6.68 -3.69 -5.52
C ARG A 60 6.27 -2.25 -5.17
N ILE A 61 5.00 -2.03 -4.86
CA ILE A 61 4.47 -0.72 -4.47
C ILE A 61 5.14 -0.25 -3.17
N GLU A 62 5.21 -1.12 -2.15
CA GLU A 62 5.82 -0.74 -0.87
C GLU A 62 7.33 -0.49 -0.96
N GLU A 63 8.03 -1.19 -1.86
CA GLU A 63 9.43 -0.87 -2.16
C GLU A 63 9.58 0.50 -2.81
N MET A 64 8.72 0.82 -3.79
CA MET A 64 8.72 2.11 -4.49
C MET A 64 8.45 3.25 -3.49
N ASP A 65 7.43 3.10 -2.63
CA ASP A 65 7.12 4.07 -1.58
C ASP A 65 8.33 4.32 -0.66
N LEU A 66 9.03 3.26 -0.24
CA LEU A 66 10.23 3.41 0.61
C LEU A 66 11.39 4.07 -0.12
N ALA A 67 11.62 3.73 -1.39
CA ALA A 67 12.67 4.32 -2.21
C ALA A 67 12.41 5.82 -2.46
N ASP A 68 11.17 6.19 -2.78
CA ASP A 68 10.77 7.57 -3.05
C ASP A 68 10.80 8.41 -1.76
N LEU A 69 10.31 7.88 -0.63
CA LEU A 69 10.42 8.55 0.67
C LEU A 69 11.88 8.82 1.05
N ALA A 70 12.79 7.87 0.80
CA ALA A 70 14.21 8.06 1.05
C ALA A 70 14.82 9.10 0.11
N HIS A 71 14.39 9.15 -1.16
CA HIS A 71 14.87 10.14 -2.12
C HIS A 71 14.41 11.57 -1.77
N HIS A 72 13.20 11.70 -1.24
CA HIS A 72 12.57 12.98 -0.94
C HIS A 72 12.63 13.41 0.53
N GLU A 73 13.31 12.65 1.40
CA GLU A 73 13.26 12.85 2.86
C GLU A 73 13.62 14.28 3.29
N ALA A 74 14.55 14.93 2.59
CA ALA A 74 15.03 16.28 2.91
C ALA A 74 14.02 17.39 2.54
N ALA A 75 13.09 17.10 1.63
CA ALA A 75 12.06 18.03 1.18
C ALA A 75 10.74 17.87 1.93
N LEU A 76 10.58 16.79 2.70
CA LEU A 76 9.35 16.42 3.38
C LEU A 76 9.46 16.65 4.90
N ASP A 77 8.30 16.76 5.56
CA ASP A 77 8.26 16.82 7.01
C ASP A 77 8.77 15.49 7.62
N PRO A 78 9.78 15.50 8.50
CA PRO A 78 10.36 14.28 9.06
C PRO A 78 9.36 13.39 9.81
N ASP A 79 8.36 13.96 10.47
CA ASP A 79 7.34 13.19 11.18
C ASP A 79 6.39 12.49 10.19
N VAL A 80 6.09 13.14 9.05
CA VAL A 80 5.34 12.54 7.95
C VAL A 80 6.14 11.40 7.32
N VAL A 81 7.41 11.63 6.97
CA VAL A 81 8.29 10.58 6.39
C VAL A 81 8.38 9.38 7.34
N ALA A 82 8.61 9.61 8.63
CA ALA A 82 8.69 8.54 9.62
C ALA A 82 7.37 7.78 9.76
N HIS A 83 6.22 8.46 9.63
CA HIS A 83 4.91 7.83 9.67
C HIS A 83 4.66 6.95 8.45
N LEU A 84 4.87 7.49 7.24
CA LEU A 84 4.65 6.81 5.96
C LEU A 84 5.59 5.62 5.83
N ALA A 85 6.89 5.82 6.04
CA ALA A 85 7.87 4.75 5.91
C ALA A 85 7.59 3.59 6.89
N ARG A 86 7.07 3.87 8.10
CA ARG A 86 6.61 2.83 9.04
C ARG A 86 5.40 2.06 8.48
N GLY A 87 4.44 2.78 7.88
CA GLY A 87 3.30 2.19 7.19
C GLY A 87 3.76 1.23 6.10
N SER A 88 4.59 1.71 5.18
CA SER A 88 5.05 0.92 4.03
C SER A 88 5.84 -0.30 4.45
N ARG A 89 6.74 -0.16 5.43
CA ARG A 89 7.46 -1.31 6.04
C ARG A 89 6.48 -2.35 6.59
N ASN A 90 5.44 -1.93 7.29
CA ASN A 90 4.46 -2.84 7.87
C ASN A 90 3.59 -3.54 6.81
N HIS A 91 3.24 -2.85 5.72
CA HIS A 91 2.56 -3.45 4.57
C HIS A 91 3.48 -4.43 3.84
N LEU A 92 4.74 -4.08 3.59
CA LEU A 92 5.75 -4.96 3.00
C LEU A 92 5.86 -6.27 3.77
N ARG A 93 5.96 -6.23 5.12
CA ARG A 93 5.91 -7.45 5.97
C ARG A 93 4.66 -8.27 5.76
N ALA A 94 3.50 -7.62 5.64
CA ALA A 94 2.23 -8.31 5.46
C ALA A 94 2.17 -9.01 4.08
N PHE A 95 2.51 -8.31 3.00
CA PHE A 95 2.57 -8.88 1.66
C PHE A 95 3.60 -10.01 1.57
N PHE A 96 4.81 -9.80 2.11
CA PHE A 96 5.89 -10.79 2.06
C PHE A 96 5.48 -12.08 2.78
N ARG A 97 4.93 -11.98 3.99
CA ARG A 97 4.42 -13.14 4.73
C ARG A 97 3.36 -13.90 3.95
N GLN A 98 2.41 -13.20 3.33
CA GLN A 98 1.35 -13.83 2.55
C GLN A 98 1.89 -14.48 1.27
N HIS A 99 2.90 -13.87 0.65
CA HIS A 99 3.56 -14.37 -0.55
C HIS A 99 4.37 -15.64 -0.26
N GLU A 100 5.22 -15.64 0.77
CA GLU A 100 5.98 -16.82 1.21
C GLU A 100 5.05 -17.96 1.66
N ALA A 101 3.98 -17.65 2.40
CA ALA A 101 3.01 -18.66 2.85
C ALA A 101 2.32 -19.42 1.70
N ARG A 102 2.35 -18.86 0.48
CA ARG A 102 1.83 -19.45 -0.75
C ARG A 102 2.92 -20.06 -1.63
N GLY A 103 4.14 -20.19 -1.12
CA GLY A 103 5.29 -20.74 -1.83
C GLY A 103 5.90 -19.78 -2.85
N GLY A 104 5.56 -18.48 -2.79
CA GLY A 104 6.14 -17.48 -3.66
C GLY A 104 7.59 -17.14 -3.29
N SER A 105 8.40 -16.83 -4.30
CA SER A 105 9.73 -16.24 -4.16
C SER A 105 9.73 -14.88 -4.81
N TYR A 106 10.19 -13.85 -4.09
CA TYR A 106 10.17 -12.46 -4.55
C TYR A 106 11.59 -11.93 -4.73
N VAL A 107 11.83 -11.20 -5.81
CA VAL A 107 13.09 -10.51 -6.11
C VAL A 107 12.82 -9.02 -6.05
N ALA A 108 13.53 -8.32 -5.17
CA ALA A 108 13.43 -6.88 -4.96
C ALA A 108 13.75 -6.11 -6.26
N GLN A 109 13.03 -5.02 -6.48
CA GLN A 109 13.19 -4.18 -7.68
C GLN A 109 13.66 -2.76 -7.36
N HIS A 110 13.26 -2.21 -6.20
CA HIS A 110 13.60 -0.84 -5.82
C HIS A 110 14.45 -0.78 -4.55
N LEU A 111 14.40 -1.81 -3.70
CA LEU A 111 15.31 -1.98 -2.57
C LEU A 111 16.42 -2.99 -2.89
N ALA A 112 17.49 -2.97 -2.10
CA ALA A 112 18.42 -4.09 -2.10
C ALA A 112 17.73 -5.34 -1.53
N GLN A 113 18.05 -6.52 -2.06
CA GLN A 113 17.39 -7.77 -1.66
C GLN A 113 17.57 -8.05 -0.15
N ASP A 114 18.74 -7.78 0.40
CA ASP A 114 19.05 -7.93 1.81
C ASP A 114 18.28 -6.93 2.70
N GLU A 115 18.10 -5.70 2.22
CA GLU A 115 17.26 -4.70 2.88
C GLU A 115 15.79 -5.13 2.93
N LEU A 116 15.23 -5.57 1.79
CA LEU A 116 13.86 -6.09 1.71
C LEU A 116 13.66 -7.25 2.70
N GLU A 117 14.58 -8.21 2.73
CA GLU A 117 14.50 -9.35 3.64
C GLU A 117 14.67 -8.95 5.11
N ALA A 118 15.55 -8.01 5.42
CA ALA A 118 15.73 -7.49 6.77
C ALA A 118 14.45 -6.83 7.29
N ILE A 119 13.80 -6.02 6.45
CA ILE A 119 12.51 -5.39 6.74
C ILE A 119 11.45 -6.48 6.92
N ALA A 120 11.28 -7.37 5.95
CA ALA A 120 10.23 -8.37 5.91
C ALA A 120 10.27 -9.38 7.07
N ARG A 121 11.48 -9.72 7.54
CA ARG A 121 11.69 -10.71 8.63
C ARG A 121 11.74 -10.09 10.02
N SER A 122 11.66 -8.77 10.14
CA SER A 122 11.65 -8.08 11.42
C SER A 122 10.25 -7.98 12.04
N GLU A 123 10.20 -7.67 13.33
CA GLU A 123 8.94 -7.47 14.06
C GLU A 123 8.10 -6.33 13.46
N HIS A 124 6.79 -6.42 13.65
CA HIS A 124 5.85 -5.39 13.22
C HIS A 124 6.06 -4.10 14.02
N GLU A 125 6.15 -2.97 13.34
CA GLU A 125 6.43 -1.68 13.96
C GLU A 125 5.15 -1.08 14.55
N ARG A 126 5.22 -0.67 15.81
CA ARG A 126 4.12 0.03 16.49
C ARG A 126 4.35 1.54 16.45
N GLY A 127 3.32 2.31 16.16
CA GLY A 127 3.39 3.77 16.21
C GLY A 127 3.66 4.29 17.62
N ARG A 128 4.13 5.54 17.73
CA ARG A 128 4.20 6.27 19.01
C ARG A 128 2.77 6.59 19.48
N GLY A 129 2.13 5.61 20.11
CA GLY A 129 0.79 5.70 20.66
C GLY A 129 0.51 4.47 21.52
N GLY A 130 0.84 4.56 22.81
CA GLY A 130 0.44 3.58 23.81
C GLY A 130 1.53 2.63 24.30
N GLN A 131 2.46 3.14 25.11
CA GLN A 131 2.95 2.37 26.24
C GLN A 131 1.77 2.19 27.21
N GLY A 132 0.94 1.18 26.97
CA GLY A 132 -0.17 0.77 27.82
C GLY A 132 0.03 -0.69 28.21
N GLY A 133 0.70 -0.94 29.33
CA GLY A 133 0.71 -2.25 29.96
C GLY A 133 -0.72 -2.63 30.35
N GLY A 134 -1.20 -3.77 29.86
CA GLY A 134 -2.55 -4.24 30.15
C GLY A 134 -2.77 -5.66 29.67
N ARG A 135 -2.41 -6.63 30.51
CA ARG A 135 -2.89 -8.00 30.42
C ARG A 135 -4.42 -7.96 30.55
N GLY A 136 -5.13 -8.32 29.49
CA GLY A 136 -6.59 -8.42 29.49
C GLY A 136 -7.03 -9.69 28.78
N HIS A 137 -7.22 -10.77 29.53
CA HIS A 137 -7.97 -11.94 29.08
C HIS A 137 -9.43 -11.54 28.87
N GLY A 138 -9.89 -11.53 27.62
CA GLY A 138 -11.30 -11.35 27.27
C GLY A 138 -11.72 -12.42 26.27
N GLN A 139 -12.34 -13.50 26.77
CA GLN A 139 -13.10 -14.43 25.95
C GLN A 139 -14.36 -13.73 25.43
N GLY A 140 -14.43 -13.52 24.12
CA GLY A 140 -15.62 -13.04 23.42
C GLY A 140 -15.97 -13.99 22.27
N HIS A 141 -16.95 -14.86 22.50
CA HIS A 141 -17.57 -15.66 21.46
C HIS A 141 -18.60 -14.80 20.70
N GLY A 142 -18.29 -14.48 19.43
CA GLY A 142 -19.22 -13.84 18.51
C GLY A 142 -19.34 -14.65 17.22
N GLN A 143 -20.42 -15.41 17.08
CA GLN A 143 -20.82 -16.07 15.84
C GLN A 143 -21.56 -15.05 14.97
N GLY A 144 -20.92 -14.60 13.89
CA GLY A 144 -21.52 -13.76 12.85
C GLY A 144 -21.45 -14.45 11.50
N HIS A 145 -22.58 -14.99 11.03
CA HIS A 145 -22.73 -15.50 9.67
C HIS A 145 -23.11 -14.35 8.73
N GLY A 146 -22.14 -13.83 7.97
CA GLY A 146 -22.36 -12.88 6.88
C GLY A 146 -22.13 -13.54 5.53
N GLN A 147 -23.20 -13.79 4.77
CA GLN A 147 -23.14 -14.28 3.40
C GLN A 147 -23.04 -13.07 2.44
N GLY A 148 -21.82 -12.75 2.00
CA GLY A 148 -21.57 -11.74 0.97
C GLY A 148 -21.52 -12.38 -0.41
N ARG A 149 -22.48 -12.05 -1.28
CA ARG A 149 -22.49 -12.46 -2.70
C ARG A 149 -21.53 -11.56 -3.47
N GLY A 150 -20.44 -12.14 -3.98
CA GLY A 150 -19.54 -11.49 -4.92
C GLY A 150 -20.24 -11.27 -6.26
N ARG A 151 -20.19 -10.02 -6.75
CA ARG A 151 -20.37 -9.72 -8.17
C ARG A 151 -18.99 -9.38 -8.72
N GLY A 152 -18.49 -10.24 -9.61
CA GLY A 152 -17.33 -9.94 -10.44
C GLY A 152 -17.69 -8.80 -11.40
N GLY A 153 -16.96 -7.70 -11.30
CA GLY A 153 -16.91 -6.66 -12.31
C GLY A 153 -15.85 -7.05 -13.34
N HIS A 154 -16.30 -7.21 -14.58
CA HIS A 154 -15.43 -7.44 -15.73
C HIS A 154 -14.61 -6.18 -16.04
N GLY A 155 -13.31 -6.35 -16.24
CA GLY A 155 -12.39 -5.33 -16.74
C GLY A 155 -12.87 -4.75 -18.06
N GLY A 156 -13.11 -3.44 -18.04
CA GLY A 156 -13.12 -2.58 -19.22
C GLY A 156 -11.89 -1.68 -19.12
N GLY A 157 -11.15 -1.55 -20.21
CA GLY A 157 -9.89 -0.80 -20.25
C GLY A 157 -10.02 0.59 -19.62
N HIS A 158 -9.13 0.87 -18.67
CA HIS A 158 -8.96 2.20 -18.09
C HIS A 158 -8.28 3.08 -19.13
N GLU A 159 -9.07 3.90 -19.82
CA GLU A 159 -8.55 5.01 -20.61
C GLU A 159 -8.76 6.29 -19.79
N CYS A 160 -7.67 6.79 -19.22
CA CYS A 160 -7.63 8.10 -18.58
C CYS A 160 -7.73 9.12 -19.71
N SER A 161 -8.95 9.52 -20.06
CA SER A 161 -9.16 10.51 -21.12
C SER A 161 -8.48 11.81 -20.72
N ALA A 162 -7.37 12.16 -21.39
CA ALA A 162 -6.78 13.48 -21.30
C ALA A 162 -7.84 14.49 -21.76
N GLY A 163 -8.31 15.33 -20.84
CA GLY A 163 -9.14 16.48 -21.19
C GLY A 163 -8.31 17.47 -21.99
N ASP A 164 -8.68 17.69 -23.26
CA ASP A 164 -8.25 18.81 -24.11
C ASP A 164 -8.53 20.17 -23.45
#